data_AF-A0A6P4ZXF5-F1
#
_entry.id   AF-A0A6P4ZXF5-F1
#
_cell.length_a   1.000
_cell.length_b   1.000
_cell.length_c   1.000
_cell.angle_alpha   90.00
_cell.angle_beta   90.00
_cell.angle_gamma   90.00
#
_symmetry.space_group_name_H-M   'P 1'
#
loop_
_entity.id
_entity.type
_entity.pdbx_description
1 polymer ?
#
loop_
_entity_poly.entity_id
_entity_poly.type
_entity_poly.pdbx_seq_one_letter_code
_entity_poly.pdbx_strand_id
1 'polypeptide(L)'
;MSNERPSYTVLYHISTGCPSGYTTYGGACFKAYDQDKTYSQAREVCAADGALLAMPKGKDVDNFVRELKNAVNKISHFWFGLNDGNNEGEWVWEDGTPHDISTDWNRWQPGEPNGNDGENCANYYGSGWNDAPCSSAYKFICQLNEAISCSLGHFRCGHGLACILSWKRCDGIADCTDRSDEEGC
;
A
#
# COMPACT_ATOMS: atom_id res chain seq x y z
N MET A 1 29.85 -43.33 16.27
CA MET A 1 28.81 -43.11 15.26
C MET A 1 27.96 -41.95 15.74
N SER A 2 28.38 -40.74 15.41
CA SER A 2 27.83 -39.48 15.94
C SER A 2 27.15 -38.72 14.81
N ASN A 3 25.88 -38.38 15.07
CA ASN A 3 25.05 -37.31 14.49
C ASN A 3 25.68 -36.42 13.41
N GLU A 4 25.04 -36.37 12.24
CA GLU A 4 25.04 -35.19 11.38
C GLU A 4 23.59 -34.85 10.99
N ARG A 5 23.14 -33.63 11.32
CA ARG A 5 21.84 -33.07 10.90
C ARG A 5 21.99 -32.51 9.48
N PRO A 6 21.10 -32.78 8.52
CA PRO A 6 21.12 -32.08 7.26
C PRO A 6 20.63 -30.64 7.46
N SER A 7 21.48 -29.68 7.10
CA SER A 7 21.21 -28.25 7.03
C SER A 7 20.04 -27.97 6.07
N TYR A 8 18.91 -27.47 6.58
CA TYR A 8 17.79 -27.02 5.76
C TYR A 8 18.19 -25.72 5.04
N THR A 9 18.56 -25.84 3.78
CA THR A 9 18.67 -24.68 2.89
C THR A 9 17.26 -24.44 2.34
N VAL A 10 16.58 -23.40 2.84
CA VAL A 10 15.21 -23.05 2.42
C VAL A 10 15.25 -22.53 0.98
N LEU A 11 14.74 -23.33 0.05
CA LEU A 11 14.55 -22.91 -1.35
C LEU A 11 13.17 -22.25 -1.46
N TYR A 12 13.19 -20.92 -1.43
CA TYR A 12 12.06 -20.04 -1.68
C TYR A 12 11.44 -20.31 -3.07
N HIS A 13 10.11 -20.44 -3.15
CA HIS A 13 9.38 -20.44 -4.44
C HIS A 13 8.72 -19.08 -4.65
N ILE A 14 9.13 -18.42 -5.74
CA ILE A 14 8.73 -17.09 -6.18
C ILE A 14 7.25 -17.11 -6.61
N SER A 15 6.40 -16.31 -5.96
CA SER A 15 5.17 -15.81 -6.60
C SER A 15 5.63 -14.99 -7.80
N THR A 16 5.43 -15.52 -9.01
CA THR A 16 6.03 -14.95 -10.23
C THR A 16 5.30 -13.70 -10.68
N GLY A 17 5.65 -12.58 -10.03
CA GLY A 17 5.45 -11.23 -10.54
C GLY A 17 4.08 -10.61 -10.25
N CYS A 18 4.00 -9.32 -10.54
CA CYS A 18 2.79 -8.54 -10.33
C CYS A 18 1.64 -8.99 -11.23
N PRO A 19 0.38 -8.82 -10.78
CA PRO A 19 -0.79 -9.00 -11.62
C PRO A 19 -0.71 -8.19 -12.92
N SER A 20 -1.51 -8.57 -13.93
CA SER A 20 -1.51 -7.89 -15.22
C SER A 20 -1.72 -6.38 -15.09
N GLY A 21 -0.84 -5.60 -15.70
CA GLY A 21 -0.86 -4.14 -15.67
C GLY A 21 -0.21 -3.51 -14.43
N TYR A 22 0.21 -4.31 -13.45
CA TYR A 22 1.03 -3.83 -12.33
C TYR A 22 2.52 -3.99 -12.63
N THR A 23 3.31 -3.06 -12.10
CA THR A 23 4.78 -3.03 -12.23
C THR A 23 5.40 -3.23 -10.86
N THR A 24 6.38 -4.14 -10.77
CA THR A 24 7.06 -4.43 -9.50
C THR A 24 8.11 -3.37 -9.16
N TYR A 25 8.14 -2.95 -7.90
CA TYR A 25 9.21 -2.13 -7.34
C TYR A 25 9.26 -2.30 -5.82
N GLY A 26 10.46 -2.45 -5.25
CA GLY A 26 10.64 -2.46 -3.79
C GLY A 26 9.84 -3.54 -3.04
N GLY A 27 9.54 -4.68 -3.67
CA GLY A 27 8.74 -5.76 -3.05
C GLY A 27 7.23 -5.53 -3.05
N ALA A 28 6.75 -4.52 -3.79
CA ALA A 28 5.33 -4.26 -4.03
C ALA A 28 5.05 -4.12 -5.53
N CYS A 29 3.78 -4.08 -5.86
CA CYS A 29 3.25 -3.97 -7.20
C CYS A 29 2.45 -2.68 -7.33
N PHE A 30 2.69 -1.90 -8.38
CA PHE A 30 2.06 -0.60 -8.56
C PHE A 30 1.41 -0.46 -9.93
N LYS A 31 0.31 0.29 -9.99
CA LYS A 31 -0.39 0.61 -11.24
C LYS A 31 -0.96 2.02 -11.18
N ALA A 32 -0.64 2.83 -12.18
CA ALA A 32 -1.26 4.14 -12.39
C ALA A 32 -2.44 4.01 -13.35
N TYR A 33 -3.58 4.60 -12.99
CA TYR A 33 -4.83 4.51 -13.73
C TYR A 33 -5.13 5.83 -14.45
N ASP A 34 -5.45 5.76 -15.75
CA ASP A 34 -5.88 6.92 -16.54
C ASP A 34 -7.41 7.14 -16.47
N GLN A 35 -7.94 7.27 -15.26
CA GLN A 35 -9.36 7.53 -15.01
C GLN A 35 -9.50 8.56 -13.91
N ASP A 36 -10.35 9.56 -14.12
CA ASP A 36 -10.57 10.59 -13.13
C ASP A 36 -11.63 10.12 -12.10
N LYS A 37 -11.22 10.05 -10.83
CA LYS A 37 -12.00 9.53 -9.70
C LYS A 37 -11.82 10.42 -8.48
N THR A 38 -12.85 10.52 -7.65
CA THR A 38 -12.69 11.07 -6.30
C THR A 38 -11.76 10.18 -5.48
N TYR A 39 -11.20 10.70 -4.38
CA TYR A 39 -10.32 9.91 -3.52
C TYR A 39 -11.00 8.61 -3.08
N SER A 40 -12.26 8.68 -2.60
CA SER A 40 -13.05 7.50 -2.22
C SER A 40 -13.25 6.51 -3.36
N GLN A 41 -13.60 7.00 -4.56
CA GLN A 41 -13.79 6.14 -5.72
C GLN A 41 -12.47 5.49 -6.18
N ALA A 42 -11.34 6.19 -6.04
CA ALA A 42 -10.04 5.65 -6.34
C ALA A 42 -9.66 4.52 -5.36
N ARG A 43 -9.95 4.68 -4.06
CA ARG A 43 -9.81 3.61 -3.06
C ARG A 43 -10.63 2.38 -3.43
N GLU A 44 -11.89 2.56 -3.85
CA GLU A 44 -12.76 1.46 -4.29
C GLU A 44 -12.17 0.71 -5.49
N VAL A 45 -11.59 1.42 -6.47
CA VAL A 45 -10.93 0.77 -7.62
C VAL A 45 -9.70 -0.02 -7.17
N CYS A 46 -8.86 0.53 -6.30
CA CYS A 46 -7.72 -0.22 -5.78
C CYS A 46 -8.16 -1.46 -4.98
N ALA A 47 -9.19 -1.31 -4.14
CA ALA A 47 -9.72 -2.39 -3.32
C ALA A 47 -10.28 -3.55 -4.15
N ALA A 48 -10.80 -3.29 -5.35
CA ALA A 48 -11.28 -4.33 -6.26
C ALA A 48 -10.17 -5.32 -6.69
N ASP A 49 -8.92 -4.86 -6.72
CA ASP A 49 -7.72 -5.67 -7.00
C ASP A 49 -7.03 -6.18 -5.71
N GLY A 50 -7.67 -6.00 -4.53
CA GLY A 50 -7.05 -6.28 -3.24
C GLY A 50 -5.90 -5.33 -2.87
N ALA A 51 -5.81 -4.19 -3.55
CA ALA A 51 -4.78 -3.19 -3.38
C ALA A 51 -5.28 -1.98 -2.54
N LEU A 52 -4.35 -1.13 -2.15
CA LEU A 52 -4.63 0.18 -1.55
C LEU A 52 -4.22 1.29 -2.52
N LEU A 53 -4.58 2.55 -2.25
CA LEU A 53 -3.89 3.66 -2.91
C LEU A 53 -2.40 3.62 -2.55
N ALA A 54 -1.54 4.00 -3.49
CA ALA A 54 -0.09 3.89 -3.34
C ALA A 54 0.45 4.75 -2.20
N MET A 55 1.36 4.22 -1.41
CA MET A 55 1.94 4.89 -0.25
C MET A 55 3.44 5.11 -0.48
N PRO A 56 3.85 6.18 -1.19
CA PRO A 56 5.26 6.50 -1.48
C PRO A 56 6.02 7.00 -0.24
N LYS A 57 6.16 6.15 0.80
CA LYS A 57 6.72 6.48 2.12
C LYS A 57 8.23 6.78 2.13
N GLY A 58 8.92 6.53 1.02
CA GLY A 58 10.36 6.69 0.93
C GLY A 58 10.77 7.21 -0.44
N LYS A 59 11.92 7.89 -0.48
CA LYS A 59 12.44 8.59 -1.65
C LYS A 59 12.46 7.74 -2.92
N ASP A 60 12.89 6.48 -2.81
CA ASP A 60 13.04 5.59 -3.96
C ASP A 60 11.68 5.13 -4.50
N VAL A 61 10.75 4.80 -3.60
CA VAL A 61 9.37 4.44 -3.96
C VAL A 61 8.66 5.64 -4.60
N ASP A 62 8.79 6.83 -4.03
CA ASP A 62 8.22 8.04 -4.63
C ASP A 62 8.78 8.35 -6.02
N ASN A 63 10.10 8.24 -6.20
CA ASN A 63 10.72 8.47 -7.50
C ASN A 63 10.14 7.51 -8.55
N PHE A 64 10.00 6.23 -8.20
CA PHE A 64 9.39 5.23 -9.07
C PHE A 64 7.91 5.51 -9.35
N VAL A 65 7.10 5.81 -8.32
CA VAL A 65 5.67 6.13 -8.46
C VAL A 65 5.47 7.36 -9.37
N ARG A 66 6.34 8.36 -9.25
CA ARG A 66 6.34 9.55 -10.11
C ARG A 66 6.69 9.22 -11.56
N GLU A 67 7.64 8.31 -11.80
CA GLU A 67 7.96 7.84 -13.15
C GLU A 67 6.78 7.06 -13.76
N LEU A 68 6.17 6.17 -12.96
CA LEU A 68 5.01 5.38 -13.34
C LEU A 68 3.83 6.28 -13.75
N LYS A 69 3.48 7.29 -12.94
CA LYS A 69 2.39 8.22 -13.28
C LYS A 69 2.72 9.09 -14.48
N ASN A 70 3.99 9.49 -14.64
CA ASN A 70 4.42 10.29 -15.79
C ASN A 70 4.36 9.51 -17.11
N ALA A 71 4.52 8.19 -17.08
CA ALA A 71 4.33 7.33 -18.24
C ALA A 71 2.85 7.26 -18.68
N VAL A 72 1.91 7.48 -17.75
CA VAL A 72 0.47 7.60 -18.06
C VAL A 72 0.14 9.01 -18.49
N ASN A 73 0.38 10.01 -17.64
CA ASN A 73 0.16 11.40 -17.94
C ASN A 73 1.04 12.31 -17.05
N LYS A 74 1.98 13.03 -17.67
CA LYS A 74 2.95 13.87 -16.96
C LYS A 74 2.32 15.07 -16.23
N ILE A 75 1.24 15.63 -16.79
CA ILE A 75 0.68 16.91 -16.36
C ILE A 75 -0.49 16.71 -15.38
N SER A 76 -1.24 15.61 -15.53
CA SER A 76 -2.40 15.33 -14.68
C SER A 76 -2.02 15.10 -13.22
N HIS A 77 -2.98 15.35 -12.34
CA HIS A 77 -2.85 15.07 -10.91
C HIS A 77 -3.13 13.59 -10.66
N PHE A 78 -2.45 13.03 -9.67
CA PHE A 78 -2.65 11.63 -9.29
C PHE A 78 -2.83 11.49 -7.78
N TRP A 79 -3.96 10.97 -7.35
CA TRP A 79 -4.16 10.53 -5.97
C TRP A 79 -3.16 9.44 -5.60
N PHE A 80 -2.67 9.53 -4.37
CA PHE A 80 -1.95 8.48 -3.67
C PHE A 80 -2.49 8.41 -2.23
N GLY A 81 -2.15 7.36 -1.51
CA GLY A 81 -2.83 6.93 -0.29
C GLY A 81 -2.40 7.66 0.97
N LEU A 82 -2.66 8.97 1.07
CA LEU A 82 -2.32 9.81 2.22
C LEU A 82 -3.44 10.86 2.44
N ASN A 83 -3.95 10.97 3.66
CA ASN A 83 -5.05 11.87 4.03
C ASN A 83 -4.98 12.27 5.51
N ASP A 84 -5.58 13.39 5.88
CA ASP A 84 -5.70 13.90 7.25
C ASP A 84 -7.16 14.22 7.65
N GLY A 85 -8.13 13.75 6.87
CA GLY A 85 -9.55 14.10 7.05
C GLY A 85 -10.22 13.62 8.35
N ASN A 86 -9.52 12.85 9.18
CA ASN A 86 -9.98 12.53 10.53
C ASN A 86 -9.63 13.63 11.53
N ASN A 87 -8.42 14.18 11.43
CA ASN A 87 -7.86 15.19 12.33
C ASN A 87 -6.92 16.08 11.50
N GLU A 88 -7.30 17.33 11.28
CA GLU A 88 -6.55 18.30 10.49
C GLU A 88 -5.06 18.35 10.91
N GLY A 89 -4.16 18.20 9.94
CA GLY A 89 -2.72 18.18 10.15
C GLY A 89 -2.14 16.83 10.63
N GLU A 90 -2.96 15.86 11.00
CA GLU A 90 -2.53 14.48 11.31
C GLU A 90 -2.67 13.59 10.08
N TRP A 91 -1.62 13.58 9.25
CA TRP A 91 -1.58 12.78 8.03
C TRP A 91 -1.41 11.28 8.30
N VAL A 92 -2.21 10.45 7.63
CA VAL A 92 -2.26 9.00 7.78
C VAL A 92 -2.27 8.30 6.43
N TRP A 93 -1.42 7.28 6.28
CA TRP A 93 -1.36 6.44 5.10
C TRP A 93 -2.54 5.45 5.05
N GLU A 94 -2.85 4.88 3.88
CA GLU A 94 -3.96 3.91 3.74
C GLU A 94 -3.82 2.65 4.61
N ASP A 95 -2.61 2.29 5.05
CA ASP A 95 -2.38 1.18 5.99
C ASP A 95 -2.53 1.58 7.47
N GLY A 96 -2.96 2.82 7.74
CA GLY A 96 -3.20 3.34 9.08
C GLY A 96 -1.96 3.85 9.80
N THR A 97 -0.78 3.76 9.18
CA THR A 97 0.44 4.33 9.79
C THR A 97 0.42 5.86 9.70
N PRO A 98 0.82 6.58 10.76
CA PRO A 98 0.92 8.03 10.72
C PRO A 98 2.08 8.49 9.82
N HIS A 99 1.97 9.71 9.31
CA HIS A 99 3.00 10.42 8.57
C HIS A 99 3.34 11.73 9.29
N ASP A 100 4.53 11.80 9.89
CA ASP A 100 5.02 13.03 10.49
C ASP A 100 5.74 13.88 9.43
N ILE A 101 5.07 14.93 8.95
CA ILE A 101 5.60 15.82 7.90
C ILE A 101 6.93 16.49 8.26
N SER A 102 7.29 16.54 9.56
CA SER A 102 8.52 17.19 10.04
C SER A 102 9.73 16.25 10.11
N THR A 103 9.50 14.93 10.21
CA THR A 103 10.57 13.93 10.40
C THR A 103 10.61 12.86 9.32
N ASP A 104 9.46 12.48 8.77
CA ASP A 104 9.38 11.50 7.71
C ASP A 104 9.77 12.09 6.35
N TRP A 105 10.29 11.22 5.48
CA TRP A 105 10.55 11.60 4.11
C TRP A 105 9.23 11.97 3.40
N ASN A 106 9.20 13.13 2.75
CA ASN A 106 8.07 13.59 1.97
C ASN A 106 8.49 14.46 0.78
N ARG A 107 7.53 14.76 -0.10
CA ARG A 107 7.71 15.67 -1.23
C ARG A 107 6.63 16.75 -1.28
N TRP A 108 6.16 17.23 -0.14
CA TRP A 108 5.29 18.41 -0.12
C TRP A 108 5.93 19.56 -0.91
N GLN A 109 5.15 20.21 -1.77
CA GLN A 109 5.65 21.40 -2.47
C GLN A 109 5.88 22.54 -1.47
N PRO A 110 6.73 23.52 -1.80
CA PRO A 110 6.92 24.69 -0.95
C PRO A 110 5.58 25.37 -0.65
N GLY A 111 5.18 25.39 0.62
CA GLY A 111 3.91 25.94 1.06
C GLY A 111 2.84 24.90 1.37
N GLU A 112 3.01 23.64 0.95
CA GLU A 112 2.08 22.55 1.23
C GLU A 112 2.46 21.76 2.50
N PRO A 113 1.49 21.10 3.16
CA PRO A 113 0.04 21.20 2.91
C PRO A 113 -0.56 22.55 3.39
N ASN A 114 -1.53 23.11 2.67
CA ASN A 114 -2.02 24.49 2.90
C ASN A 114 -3.54 24.67 3.03
N GLY A 115 -4.33 23.67 2.66
CA GLY A 115 -5.77 23.82 2.49
C GLY A 115 -6.61 23.72 3.77
N ASN A 116 -5.98 23.42 4.91
CA ASN A 116 -6.64 23.22 6.20
C ASN A 116 -7.81 22.21 6.06
N ASP A 117 -8.89 22.39 6.82
CA ASP A 117 -10.08 21.52 6.82
C ASP A 117 -10.73 21.29 5.42
N GLY A 118 -10.34 22.05 4.39
CA GLY A 118 -10.89 21.97 3.03
C GLY A 118 -10.21 20.95 2.11
N GLU A 119 -8.97 20.54 2.37
CA GLU A 119 -8.13 19.81 1.40
C GLU A 119 -7.50 18.52 1.96
N ASN A 120 -8.32 17.61 2.45
CA ASN A 120 -7.81 16.53 3.29
C ASN A 120 -7.14 15.32 2.60
N CYS A 121 -6.79 15.40 1.31
CA CYS A 121 -6.28 14.27 0.53
C CYS A 121 -5.06 14.64 -0.32
N ALA A 122 -4.01 13.81 -0.29
CA ALA A 122 -2.77 14.11 -1.01
C ALA A 122 -2.79 13.63 -2.46
N ASN A 123 -2.31 14.46 -3.38
CA ASN A 123 -2.05 14.10 -4.77
C ASN A 123 -0.65 14.53 -5.23
N TYR A 124 -0.21 13.96 -6.35
CA TYR A 124 0.88 14.54 -7.12
C TYR A 124 0.38 15.73 -7.93
N TYR A 125 0.96 16.91 -7.70
CA TYR A 125 0.74 18.13 -8.48
C TYR A 125 2.09 18.73 -8.89
N GLY A 126 2.23 19.12 -10.16
CA GLY A 126 3.49 19.66 -10.68
C GLY A 126 4.70 18.75 -10.40
N SER A 127 5.66 19.26 -9.61
CA SER A 127 6.88 18.55 -9.23
C SER A 127 6.84 17.84 -7.88
N GLY A 128 5.75 17.94 -7.12
CA GLY A 128 5.67 17.43 -5.75
C GLY A 128 4.28 16.97 -5.34
N TRP A 129 4.04 16.94 -4.03
CA TRP A 129 2.77 16.62 -3.42
C TRP A 129 2.01 17.89 -3.08
N ASN A 130 0.69 17.77 -3.07
CA ASN A 130 -0.27 18.83 -2.78
C ASN A 130 -1.48 18.19 -2.09
N ASP A 131 -2.01 18.86 -1.08
CA ASP A 131 -3.26 18.50 -0.42
C ASP A 131 -4.42 19.11 -1.22
N ALA A 132 -5.49 18.35 -1.44
CA ALA A 132 -6.60 18.77 -2.29
C ALA A 132 -7.95 18.29 -1.76
N PRO A 133 -9.07 18.89 -2.18
CA PRO A 133 -10.39 18.46 -1.74
C PRO A 133 -10.62 17.04 -2.23
N CYS A 134 -10.85 16.11 -1.30
CA CYS A 134 -11.02 14.68 -1.59
C CYS A 134 -12.14 14.37 -2.60
N SER A 135 -13.10 15.29 -2.77
CA SER A 135 -14.19 15.21 -3.75
C SER A 135 -13.78 15.55 -5.19
N SER A 136 -12.57 16.05 -5.41
CA SER A 136 -12.04 16.35 -6.75
C SER A 136 -11.77 15.06 -7.52
N ALA A 137 -12.01 15.07 -8.83
CA ALA A 137 -11.75 13.91 -9.67
C ALA A 137 -10.35 13.99 -10.29
N TYR A 138 -9.45 13.08 -9.89
CA TYR A 138 -8.10 12.96 -10.43
C TYR A 138 -7.78 11.52 -10.81
N LYS A 139 -6.69 11.35 -11.56
CA LYS A 139 -6.09 10.04 -11.80
C LYS A 139 -5.55 9.49 -10.50
N PHE A 140 -5.15 8.22 -10.45
CA PHE A 140 -4.76 7.60 -9.18
C PHE A 140 -3.79 6.45 -9.39
N ILE A 141 -3.14 6.05 -8.30
CA ILE A 141 -2.12 5.02 -8.31
C ILE A 141 -2.47 4.02 -7.21
N CYS A 142 -2.56 2.75 -7.59
CA CYS A 142 -2.77 1.65 -6.65
C CYS A 142 -1.45 0.95 -6.34
N GLN A 143 -1.34 0.44 -5.12
CA GLN A 143 -0.26 -0.39 -4.62
C GLN A 143 -0.84 -1.67 -4.03
N LEU A 144 -0.42 -2.79 -4.60
CA LEU A 144 -0.55 -4.09 -4.00
C LEU A 144 0.78 -4.35 -3.29
N ASN A 145 0.81 -4.27 -1.96
CA ASN A 145 1.87 -4.94 -1.23
C ASN A 145 1.74 -6.41 -1.58
N GLU A 146 2.83 -7.08 -1.97
CA GLU A 146 2.80 -8.54 -2.12
C GLU A 146 2.16 -9.08 -0.84
N ALA A 147 0.89 -9.47 -0.94
CA ALA A 147 0.19 -10.16 0.11
C ALA A 147 1.14 -11.27 0.50
N ILE A 148 1.45 -11.42 1.80
CA ILE A 148 2.38 -12.47 2.19
C ILE A 148 1.85 -13.77 1.59
N SER A 149 2.55 -14.30 0.59
CA SER A 149 2.23 -15.58 0.00
C SER A 149 2.75 -16.59 0.99
N CYS A 150 1.85 -17.09 1.83
CA CYS A 150 2.20 -18.06 2.83
C CYS A 150 2.80 -19.30 2.15
N SER A 151 3.98 -19.72 2.61
CA SER A 151 4.61 -20.96 2.17
C SER A 151 3.66 -22.14 2.35
N LEU A 152 3.84 -23.21 1.57
CA LEU A 152 3.09 -24.45 1.78
C LEU A 152 3.19 -24.87 3.25
N GLY A 153 2.04 -25.18 3.88
CA GLY A 153 1.96 -25.47 5.31
C GLY A 153 1.82 -24.25 6.23
N HIS A 154 1.54 -23.07 5.67
CA HIS A 154 1.14 -21.87 6.40
C HIS A 154 -0.28 -21.42 6.00
N PHE A 155 -1.03 -20.86 6.96
CA PHE A 155 -2.34 -20.24 6.76
C PHE A 155 -2.17 -18.72 6.66
N ARG A 156 -2.86 -18.11 5.69
CA ARG A 156 -2.86 -16.65 5.50
C ARG A 156 -3.97 -16.04 6.34
N CYS A 157 -3.59 -15.13 7.24
CA CYS A 157 -4.56 -14.35 8.00
C CYS A 157 -5.43 -13.50 7.04
N GLY A 158 -6.69 -13.26 7.39
CA GLY A 158 -7.71 -12.60 6.57
C GLY A 158 -7.29 -11.21 6.08
N HIS A 159 -6.66 -10.42 6.95
CA HIS A 159 -6.09 -9.10 6.66
C HIS A 159 -4.92 -9.15 5.66
N GLY A 160 -4.35 -10.34 5.43
CA GLY A 160 -3.38 -10.57 4.36
C GLY A 160 -1.95 -10.10 4.63
N LEU A 161 -1.66 -9.66 5.85
CA LEU A 161 -0.36 -9.11 6.25
C LEU A 161 0.44 -10.06 7.17
N ALA A 162 -0.08 -11.25 7.47
CA ALA A 162 0.59 -12.25 8.29
C ALA A 162 0.30 -13.69 7.82
N CYS A 163 1.24 -14.57 8.12
CA CYS A 163 1.11 -16.01 7.95
C CYS A 163 1.40 -16.71 9.26
N ILE A 164 0.58 -17.69 9.60
CA ILE A 164 0.79 -18.60 10.73
C ILE A 164 1.02 -20.00 10.17
N LEU A 165 1.52 -20.93 10.99
CA LEU A 165 1.61 -22.32 10.56
C LEU A 165 0.20 -22.91 10.39
N SER A 166 -0.04 -23.73 9.37
CA SER A 166 -1.40 -24.24 9.11
C SER A 166 -1.99 -25.05 10.27
N TRP A 167 -1.15 -25.64 11.14
CA TRP A 167 -1.61 -26.37 12.33
C TRP A 167 -2.12 -25.45 13.45
N LYS A 168 -1.85 -24.15 13.36
CA LYS A 168 -2.37 -23.12 14.28
C LYS A 168 -3.78 -22.65 13.90
N ARG A 169 -4.29 -23.05 12.74
CA ARG A 169 -5.68 -22.75 12.37
C ARG A 169 -6.61 -23.65 13.19
N CYS A 170 -7.62 -23.05 13.82
CA CYS A 170 -8.59 -23.76 14.67
C CYS A 170 -7.95 -24.45 15.88
N ASP A 171 -6.94 -23.83 16.49
CA ASP A 171 -6.25 -24.39 17.67
C ASP A 171 -6.77 -23.81 19.01
N GLY A 172 -7.72 -22.87 18.94
CA GLY A 172 -8.31 -22.19 20.09
C GLY A 172 -7.55 -20.95 20.55
N ILE A 173 -6.46 -20.58 19.86
CA ILE A 173 -5.62 -19.41 20.14
C ILE A 173 -5.65 -18.48 18.94
N ALA A 174 -5.92 -17.19 19.16
CA ALA A 174 -5.82 -16.20 18.10
C ALA A 174 -4.33 -15.90 17.80
N ASP A 175 -3.80 -16.53 16.76
CA ASP A 175 -2.48 -16.26 16.21
C ASP A 175 -2.51 -15.20 15.10
N CYS A 176 -3.64 -15.05 14.40
CA CYS A 176 -3.86 -13.90 13.52
C CYS A 176 -4.37 -12.69 14.30
N THR A 177 -3.87 -11.48 13.99
CA THR A 177 -4.30 -10.23 14.66
C THR A 177 -5.78 -9.91 14.42
N ASP A 178 -6.32 -10.39 13.31
CA ASP A 178 -7.74 -10.28 12.95
C ASP A 178 -8.57 -11.51 13.35
N ARG A 179 -7.98 -12.47 14.07
CA ARG A 179 -8.59 -13.75 14.53
C ARG A 179 -9.14 -14.65 13.41
N SER A 180 -8.76 -14.38 12.16
CA SER A 180 -9.22 -15.12 10.97
C SER A 180 -8.82 -16.60 10.97
N ASP A 181 -7.85 -16.99 11.77
CA ASP A 181 -7.41 -18.37 12.00
C ASP A 181 -8.38 -19.19 12.84
N GLU A 182 -9.24 -18.53 13.61
CA GLU A 182 -10.22 -19.15 14.51
C GLU A 182 -11.66 -19.03 13.98
N GLU A 183 -11.83 -18.61 12.73
CA GLU A 183 -13.13 -18.50 12.06
C GLU A 183 -13.47 -19.75 11.23
N GLY A 184 -14.71 -20.24 11.39
CA GLY A 184 -15.24 -21.35 10.58
C GLY A 184 -14.63 -22.72 10.90
N CYS A 185 -14.20 -22.89 12.14
CA CYS A 185 -14.01 -24.17 12.82
C CYS A 185 -15.40 -24.71 13.25
#